data_AF-A0A832AWE2-F1
#
_entry.id   AF-A0A832AWE2-F1
#
_cell.length_a   1.000
_cell.length_b   1.000
_cell.length_c   1.000
_cell.angle_alpha   90.00
_cell.angle_beta   90.00
_cell.angle_gamma   90.00
#
_symmetry.space_group_name_H-M   'P 1'
#
loop_
_entity.id
_entity.type
_entity.pdbx_description
1 polymer ?
#
loop_
_entity_poly.entity_id
_entity_poly.type
_entity_poly.pdbx_seq_one_letter_code
_entity_poly.pdbx_strand_id
1 'polypeptide(L)'
;MSPATIPASPFSTLAGRTSRASCWPRFPPTASLRPICTSGSTARPTPPRPTTPTGSGAKRGRCSSTWTRRSSSPTPTGRGRTSSSWPSSGGGRPPSSTASGSWPPGWRRIPRATSPGSSTPRSAAMRVSPTNEQGGSMPARSPKRGSSRSPVTTPTSPYHWALPAEAEVEEDPLHLRLDFHGESVVVHDYAGGVVKTKLVSALDVAHALARELDLTTGLLPPDVLWWAKTSAGERTAVWREPRVWTVRLRERYDAKPRRLRLPMPGLVFVCLPADQAPYVFAARARPKSEDDQLHHCPAYNVFPSGRVCPGSHAFPADPGRVPEEFFKSYFSATGDTARGKSRRYPQDIGQLWNELDGAAAYPLDDLVPQLRVADALRIGA
;
A
#
# COMPACT_ATOMS: atom_id res chain seq x y z
N MET A 1 16.33 -37.44 43.06
CA MET A 1 16.83 -36.96 41.75
C MET A 1 16.05 -35.70 41.40
N SER A 2 16.67 -34.54 41.59
CA SER A 2 16.07 -33.22 41.31
C SER A 2 16.56 -32.73 39.95
N PRO A 3 15.71 -32.13 39.09
CA PRO A 3 16.19 -31.53 37.86
C PRO A 3 16.75 -30.12 38.12
N ALA A 4 17.91 -29.85 37.54
CA ALA A 4 18.61 -28.58 37.64
C ALA A 4 17.97 -27.51 36.76
N THR A 5 17.78 -26.33 37.32
CA THR A 5 17.32 -25.11 36.65
C THR A 5 18.52 -24.39 36.00
N ILE A 6 18.45 -24.11 34.70
CA ILE A 6 19.44 -23.29 33.97
C ILE A 6 18.88 -21.85 33.84
N PRO A 7 19.67 -20.80 34.14
CA PRO A 7 19.20 -19.42 34.02
C PRO A 7 19.31 -18.89 32.58
N ALA A 8 18.30 -18.14 32.14
CA ALA A 8 18.30 -17.44 30.86
C ALA A 8 18.99 -16.06 30.97
N SER A 9 19.92 -15.77 30.06
CA SER A 9 20.53 -14.45 29.89
C SER A 9 19.82 -13.64 28.78
N PRO A 10 19.84 -12.29 28.83
CA PRO A 10 19.01 -11.44 28.00
C PRO A 10 19.68 -11.08 26.67
N PHE A 11 18.95 -11.21 25.56
CA PHE A 11 19.35 -10.65 24.26
C PHE A 11 18.82 -9.22 24.09
N SER A 12 19.74 -8.28 23.92
CA SER A 12 19.47 -6.89 23.52
C SER A 12 19.02 -6.82 22.07
N THR A 13 17.92 -6.11 21.80
CA THR A 13 17.37 -5.91 20.46
C THR A 13 17.90 -4.59 19.87
N LEU A 14 18.62 -4.66 18.74
CA LEU A 14 19.04 -3.47 17.99
C LEU A 14 17.95 -3.09 16.97
N ALA A 15 17.28 -1.96 17.18
CA ALA A 15 16.24 -1.46 16.28
C ALA A 15 16.85 -0.72 15.08
N GLY A 16 16.60 -1.22 13.86
CA GLY A 16 16.91 -0.54 12.61
C GLY A 16 15.98 0.67 12.39
N ARG A 17 16.55 1.87 12.34
CA ARG A 17 15.83 3.12 12.05
C ARG A 17 15.53 3.23 10.54
N THR A 18 14.28 3.00 10.15
CA THR A 18 13.76 3.50 8.85
C THR A 18 13.44 4.98 8.97
N SER A 19 14.06 5.82 8.13
CA SER A 19 13.80 7.25 8.02
C SER A 19 12.36 7.49 7.53
N ARG A 20 11.47 7.96 8.40
CA ARG A 20 10.11 8.37 8.08
C ARG A 20 10.12 9.83 7.62
N ALA A 21 9.78 10.07 6.35
CA ALA A 21 9.39 11.41 5.90
C ALA A 21 8.07 11.78 6.57
N SER A 22 8.13 12.72 7.53
CA SER A 22 6.94 13.26 8.18
C SER A 22 6.18 14.14 7.20
N CYS A 23 4.89 13.87 6.95
CA CYS A 23 4.00 14.76 6.19
C CYS A 23 3.61 16.05 6.96
N TRP A 24 4.44 16.47 7.91
CA TRP A 24 4.30 17.74 8.60
C TRP A 24 5.35 18.70 8.03
N PRO A 25 4.99 19.92 7.62
CA PRO A 25 5.99 20.96 7.36
C PRO A 25 6.77 21.21 8.67
N ARG A 26 8.10 21.05 8.63
CA ARG A 26 8.99 21.52 9.71
C ARG A 26 8.99 23.05 9.67
N PHE A 27 8.26 23.70 10.58
CA PHE A 27 8.43 25.13 10.85
C PHE A 27 9.46 25.33 11.98
N PRO A 28 10.27 26.40 11.93
CA PRO A 28 11.26 26.70 12.96
C PRO A 28 10.56 27.05 14.29
N PRO A 29 11.21 26.78 15.44
CA PRO A 29 10.66 27.11 16.74
C PRO A 29 10.50 28.63 16.89
N THR A 30 9.28 29.06 17.22
CA THR A 30 8.92 30.45 17.52
C THR A 30 9.71 30.97 18.71
N ALA A 31 10.40 32.09 18.49
CA ALA A 31 11.04 32.89 19.53
C ALA A 31 9.98 33.52 20.46
N SER A 32 10.30 33.48 21.75
CA SER A 32 9.62 34.16 22.84
C SER A 32 9.56 35.68 22.61
N LEU A 33 8.37 36.26 22.71
CA LEU A 33 8.18 37.72 22.79
C LEU A 33 7.43 38.08 24.08
N ARG A 34 8.03 39.01 24.82
CA ARG A 34 7.54 39.68 26.02
C ARG A 34 6.38 40.64 25.69
N PRO A 35 5.55 41.03 26.69
CA PRO A 35 4.45 41.94 26.48
C PRO A 35 4.92 43.40 26.51
N ILE A 36 4.40 44.23 25.61
CA ILE A 36 4.42 45.69 25.72
C ILE A 36 2.98 46.18 25.58
N CYS A 37 2.55 46.94 26.58
CA CYS A 37 1.28 47.65 26.62
C CYS A 37 1.31 48.96 25.82
N THR A 38 0.11 49.51 25.65
CA THR A 38 -0.27 50.93 25.41
C THR A 38 -0.39 51.45 23.96
N SER A 39 -1.66 51.80 23.67
CA SER A 39 -2.19 53.05 23.06
C SER A 39 -1.75 53.48 21.66
N GLY A 40 -2.73 53.81 20.81
CA GLY A 40 -2.50 54.67 19.66
C GLY A 40 -3.59 54.62 18.59
N SER A 41 -4.54 55.53 18.68
CA SER A 41 -5.44 55.94 17.60
C SER A 41 -4.64 56.48 16.40
N THR A 42 -4.94 56.06 15.15
CA THR A 42 -5.15 56.97 14.01
C THR A 42 -5.57 56.26 12.71
N ALA A 43 -6.59 56.84 12.08
CA ALA A 43 -6.83 57.02 10.64
C ALA A 43 -6.77 55.82 9.66
N ARG A 44 -7.95 55.49 9.11
CA ARG A 44 -8.15 54.80 7.84
C ARG A 44 -7.73 55.69 6.65
N PRO A 45 -7.06 55.16 5.62
CA PRO A 45 -7.08 55.74 4.28
C PRO A 45 -8.13 55.07 3.39
N THR A 46 -8.95 55.93 2.77
CA THR A 46 -9.96 55.64 1.75
C THR A 46 -9.31 55.19 0.43
N PRO A 47 -9.89 54.23 -0.31
CA PRO A 47 -9.39 53.87 -1.65
C PRO A 47 -9.85 54.88 -2.72
N PRO A 48 -9.03 55.15 -3.75
CA PRO A 48 -9.45 56.00 -4.87
C PRO A 48 -10.43 55.30 -5.82
N ARG A 49 -11.40 56.08 -6.31
CA ARG A 49 -12.37 55.72 -7.36
C ARG A 49 -11.70 55.53 -8.72
N PRO A 50 -12.26 54.67 -9.60
CA PRO A 50 -11.77 54.50 -10.96
C PRO A 50 -12.28 55.59 -11.91
N THR A 51 -11.41 56.01 -12.83
CA THR A 51 -11.70 56.87 -13.99
C THR A 51 -12.14 56.02 -15.19
N THR A 52 -13.27 56.40 -15.78
CA THR A 52 -13.70 55.98 -17.13
C THR A 52 -12.97 56.79 -18.21
N PRO A 53 -12.74 56.18 -19.39
CA PRO A 53 -13.07 56.90 -20.61
C PRO A 53 -13.98 56.14 -21.58
N THR A 54 -14.85 56.96 -22.15
CA THR A 54 -15.70 56.91 -23.34
C THR A 54 -15.01 56.40 -24.62
N GLY A 55 -15.81 55.76 -25.50
CA GLY A 55 -15.50 55.55 -26.93
C GLY A 55 -16.11 54.26 -27.50
N SER A 56 -17.40 54.25 -27.84
CA SER A 56 -17.94 54.39 -29.22
C SER A 56 -17.65 53.21 -30.17
N GLY A 57 -18.69 52.46 -30.54
CA GLY A 57 -18.61 51.47 -31.62
C GLY A 57 -19.91 50.71 -31.83
N ALA A 58 -20.78 51.26 -32.68
CA ALA A 58 -22.08 50.71 -33.05
C ALA A 58 -22.00 49.36 -33.76
N LYS A 59 -22.98 48.46 -33.53
CA LYS A 59 -23.67 47.75 -34.62
C LYS A 59 -24.99 47.14 -34.14
N ARG A 60 -25.98 47.30 -35.02
CA ARG A 60 -27.40 46.95 -34.90
C ARG A 60 -27.58 45.42 -34.94
N GLY A 61 -28.52 44.91 -34.16
CA GLY A 61 -28.98 43.53 -34.21
C GLY A 61 -30.35 43.40 -33.58
N ARG A 62 -31.39 43.62 -34.39
CA ARG A 62 -32.81 43.51 -34.07
C ARG A 62 -33.16 42.03 -33.90
N CYS A 63 -33.73 41.63 -32.77
CA CYS A 63 -34.63 40.47 -32.71
C CYS A 63 -35.57 40.62 -31.51
N SER A 64 -36.83 40.83 -31.84
CA SER A 64 -37.99 40.92 -30.98
C SER A 64 -38.51 39.53 -30.64
N SER A 65 -38.70 39.23 -29.36
CA SER A 65 -39.70 38.24 -28.92
C SER A 65 -40.20 38.60 -27.52
N THR A 66 -41.37 39.23 -27.52
CA THR A 66 -42.32 39.42 -26.43
C THR A 66 -42.60 38.11 -25.71
N TRP A 67 -42.47 38.06 -24.39
CA TRP A 67 -43.17 37.08 -23.56
C TRP A 67 -43.94 37.80 -22.47
N THR A 68 -45.25 37.65 -22.60
CA THR A 68 -46.30 38.19 -21.75
C THR A 68 -46.39 37.45 -20.43
N ARG A 69 -46.51 38.28 -19.38
CA ARG A 69 -46.95 37.99 -18.04
C ARG A 69 -48.36 37.38 -18.06
N ARG A 70 -48.59 36.22 -17.45
CA ARG A 70 -49.94 35.83 -17.00
C ARG A 70 -49.88 35.09 -15.67
N SER A 71 -50.44 35.77 -14.68
CA SER A 71 -50.90 35.27 -13.40
C SER A 71 -52.18 34.45 -13.56
N SER A 72 -52.28 33.33 -12.85
CA SER A 72 -53.56 32.82 -12.34
C SER A 72 -53.32 31.66 -11.38
N SER A 73 -53.66 31.90 -10.11
CA SER A 73 -53.96 30.91 -9.08
C SER A 73 -55.13 30.01 -9.52
N PRO A 74 -55.27 28.80 -8.95
CA PRO A 74 -56.30 28.65 -7.92
C PRO A 74 -55.96 27.66 -6.78
N THR A 75 -56.27 28.06 -5.55
CA THR A 75 -56.81 27.19 -4.48
C THR A 75 -58.34 27.16 -4.63
N PRO A 76 -59.13 26.19 -4.08
CA PRO A 76 -58.97 25.67 -2.71
C PRO A 76 -59.46 24.22 -2.44
N THR A 77 -59.40 23.87 -1.15
CA THR A 77 -60.19 22.87 -0.39
C THR A 77 -59.81 21.38 -0.45
N GLY A 78 -59.62 20.78 0.73
CA GLY A 78 -59.59 19.33 0.93
C GLY A 78 -59.04 18.90 2.29
N ARG A 79 -59.93 18.78 3.29
CA ARG A 79 -59.65 18.30 4.66
C ARG A 79 -59.23 16.82 4.65
N GLY A 80 -58.39 16.42 5.62
CA GLY A 80 -58.12 15.01 5.90
C GLY A 80 -57.15 14.77 7.05
N ARG A 81 -57.59 15.05 8.28
CA ARG A 81 -56.98 14.56 9.53
C ARG A 81 -57.26 13.05 9.62
N THR A 82 -56.23 12.22 9.79
CA THR A 82 -56.34 11.00 10.61
C THR A 82 -55.03 10.75 11.34
N SER A 83 -55.09 10.96 12.64
CA SER A 83 -54.23 10.38 13.65
C SER A 83 -54.40 8.86 13.67
N SER A 84 -53.31 8.11 13.70
CA SER A 84 -53.33 6.73 14.20
C SER A 84 -52.13 6.53 15.12
N SER A 85 -52.50 6.42 16.39
CA SER A 85 -51.72 6.04 17.55
C SER A 85 -51.08 4.66 17.40
N TRP A 86 -49.97 4.51 18.13
CA TRP A 86 -49.29 3.26 18.44
C TRP A 86 -50.20 2.29 19.21
N PRO A 87 -49.90 0.99 19.14
CA PRO A 87 -50.01 0.15 20.32
C PRO A 87 -48.65 -0.44 20.71
N SER A 88 -48.32 -0.17 21.98
CA SER A 88 -47.32 -0.83 22.79
C SER A 88 -47.81 -2.23 23.17
N SER A 89 -47.03 -3.26 22.82
CA SER A 89 -47.10 -4.61 23.38
C SER A 89 -45.93 -5.39 22.77
N GLY A 90 -45.12 -6.18 23.45
CA GLY A 90 -45.08 -6.69 24.80
C GLY A 90 -43.80 -7.53 24.89
N GLY A 91 -43.31 -7.74 26.10
CA GLY A 91 -42.05 -8.42 26.34
C GLY A 91 -42.01 -9.84 25.78
N GLY A 92 -40.85 -10.22 25.24
CA GLY A 92 -40.52 -11.57 24.85
C GLY A 92 -39.00 -11.74 24.83
N ARG A 93 -38.42 -12.14 25.96
CA ARG A 93 -37.09 -12.75 26.01
C ARG A 93 -37.18 -14.14 25.37
N PRO A 94 -36.23 -14.52 24.51
CA PRO A 94 -35.84 -15.91 24.36
C PRO A 94 -34.45 -16.16 24.98
N PRO A 95 -34.15 -17.42 25.31
CA PRO A 95 -33.15 -17.78 26.30
C PRO A 95 -31.71 -17.74 25.78
N SER A 96 -30.81 -17.54 26.74
CA SER A 96 -29.39 -17.82 26.69
C SER A 96 -29.11 -19.25 26.23
N SER A 97 -28.52 -19.41 25.04
CA SER A 97 -27.86 -20.66 24.63
C SER A 97 -26.36 -20.54 24.89
N THR A 98 -25.94 -21.12 26.00
CA THR A 98 -24.54 -21.40 26.33
C THR A 98 -24.07 -22.54 25.42
N ALA A 99 -23.33 -22.23 24.36
CA ALA A 99 -22.62 -23.23 23.57
C ALA A 99 -21.13 -23.13 23.91
N SER A 100 -20.72 -23.88 24.93
CA SER A 100 -19.33 -24.20 25.22
C SER A 100 -18.83 -25.19 24.16
N GLY A 101 -18.22 -24.68 23.10
CA GLY A 101 -17.45 -25.49 22.15
C GLY A 101 -16.10 -25.85 22.76
N SER A 102 -15.97 -27.09 23.22
CA SER A 102 -14.70 -27.71 23.55
C SER A 102 -13.85 -27.87 22.28
N TRP A 103 -12.60 -27.41 22.34
CA TRP A 103 -11.60 -27.67 21.31
C TRP A 103 -10.95 -29.04 21.56
N PRO A 104 -10.65 -29.84 20.52
CA PRO A 104 -9.89 -31.08 20.69
C PRO A 104 -8.43 -30.77 21.05
N PRO A 105 -7.79 -31.52 21.98
CA PRO A 105 -6.40 -31.34 22.31
C PRO A 105 -5.52 -32.06 21.29
N GLY A 106 -4.67 -31.35 20.55
CA GLY A 106 -3.69 -32.04 19.70
C GLY A 106 -3.09 -31.24 18.57
N TRP A 107 -2.52 -30.06 18.82
CA TRP A 107 -1.66 -29.39 17.84
C TRP A 107 -0.37 -28.94 18.52
N ARG A 108 0.72 -29.64 18.19
CA ARG A 108 2.09 -29.34 18.62
C ARG A 108 2.57 -28.07 17.93
N ARG A 109 3.20 -27.17 18.68
CA ARG A 109 3.94 -26.02 18.14
C ARG A 109 5.26 -26.49 17.54
N ILE A 110 5.52 -26.14 16.29
CA ILE A 110 6.87 -26.19 15.69
C ILE A 110 7.49 -24.80 15.87
N PRO A 111 8.70 -24.67 16.45
CA PRO A 111 9.38 -23.38 16.57
C PRO A 111 9.93 -22.92 15.22
N ARG A 112 9.81 -21.61 14.99
CA ARG A 112 10.18 -20.88 13.78
C ARG A 112 11.68 -20.59 13.81
N ALA A 113 12.42 -21.04 12.79
CA ALA A 113 13.83 -20.72 12.62
C ALA A 113 14.00 -19.24 12.22
N THR A 114 14.77 -18.51 13.03
CA THR A 114 15.31 -17.19 12.70
C THR A 114 16.59 -17.35 11.89
N SER A 115 16.75 -16.59 10.81
CA SER A 115 18.08 -16.26 10.30
C SER A 115 18.11 -14.88 9.65
N PRO A 116 19.30 -14.24 9.67
CA PRO A 116 19.46 -12.81 9.67
C PRO A 116 19.73 -12.27 8.26
N GLY A 117 19.38 -10.99 8.08
CA GLY A 117 19.69 -10.27 6.86
C GLY A 117 21.18 -9.94 6.73
N SER A 118 21.61 -9.68 5.50
CA SER A 118 22.57 -8.60 5.28
C SER A 118 22.47 -8.05 3.86
N SER A 119 22.70 -6.76 3.83
CA SER A 119 22.71 -5.80 2.74
C SER A 119 23.95 -5.90 1.86
N THR A 120 23.79 -5.64 0.57
CA THR A 120 24.75 -4.95 -0.33
C THR A 120 23.88 -4.16 -1.34
N PRO A 121 24.36 -3.14 -2.11
CA PRO A 121 25.68 -3.11 -2.76
C PRO A 121 26.30 -1.72 -3.03
N ARG A 122 27.54 -1.74 -3.57
CA ARG A 122 28.16 -0.84 -4.58
C ARG A 122 29.69 -0.92 -4.44
N SER A 123 30.54 -0.92 -5.45
CA SER A 123 30.45 -0.91 -6.93
C SER A 123 31.81 -1.38 -7.43
N ALA A 124 31.88 -2.22 -8.47
CA ALA A 124 33.14 -2.51 -9.17
C ALA A 124 33.20 -1.68 -10.46
N ALA A 125 34.22 -0.83 -10.57
CA ALA A 125 34.60 -0.18 -11.81
C ALA A 125 35.59 -1.09 -12.56
N MET A 126 35.33 -1.28 -13.85
CA MET A 126 36.18 -1.98 -14.80
C MET A 126 37.57 -1.36 -14.90
N ARG A 127 38.61 -2.19 -14.98
CA ARG A 127 39.85 -1.84 -15.66
C ARG A 127 40.38 -2.99 -16.50
N VAL A 128 40.77 -2.60 -17.70
CA VAL A 128 41.24 -3.36 -18.86
C VAL A 128 42.69 -3.80 -18.65
N SER A 129 43.01 -5.03 -19.07
CA SER A 129 44.38 -5.54 -19.19
C SER A 129 44.96 -5.26 -20.58
N PRO A 130 46.26 -4.95 -20.71
CA PRO A 130 46.97 -5.09 -21.97
C PRO A 130 47.76 -6.40 -22.04
N THR A 131 47.71 -6.98 -23.23
CA THR A 131 48.54 -8.05 -23.79
C THR A 131 50.02 -7.71 -23.76
N ASN A 132 50.87 -8.69 -23.50
CA ASN A 132 52.27 -8.63 -23.90
C ASN A 132 52.73 -9.98 -24.48
N GLU A 133 53.14 -9.92 -25.75
CA GLU A 133 53.82 -10.98 -26.47
C GLU A 133 55.30 -10.97 -26.09
N GLN A 134 55.90 -12.13 -25.85
CA GLN A 134 57.34 -12.30 -26.01
C GLN A 134 57.69 -13.78 -26.17
N GLY A 135 58.18 -14.11 -27.36
CA GLY A 135 58.75 -15.41 -27.69
C GLY A 135 60.12 -15.62 -27.05
N GLY A 136 60.48 -16.90 -26.90
CA GLY A 136 61.78 -17.31 -26.38
C GLY A 136 62.06 -18.79 -26.65
N SER A 137 63.15 -19.02 -27.38
CA SER A 137 63.75 -20.27 -27.84
C SER A 137 63.86 -21.43 -26.83
N MET A 138 63.81 -22.66 -27.36
CA MET A 138 64.18 -23.93 -26.71
C MET A 138 65.62 -23.95 -26.20
N PRO A 139 65.93 -24.86 -25.24
CA PRO A 139 66.73 -26.02 -25.62
C PRO A 139 66.25 -27.37 -25.05
N ALA A 140 66.59 -28.44 -25.77
CA ALA A 140 66.33 -29.84 -25.45
C ALA A 140 67.14 -30.34 -24.25
N ARG A 141 66.48 -31.07 -23.32
CA ARG A 141 67.11 -32.09 -22.46
C ARG A 141 66.05 -33.00 -21.86
N SER A 142 66.07 -34.27 -22.25
CA SER A 142 65.32 -35.35 -21.60
C SER A 142 65.99 -35.74 -20.28
N PRO A 143 65.21 -36.02 -19.22
CA PRO A 143 65.52 -37.15 -18.37
C PRO A 143 64.30 -38.01 -17.98
N LYS A 144 64.50 -39.32 -18.13
CA LYS A 144 64.09 -40.42 -17.25
C LYS A 144 62.76 -40.32 -16.49
N ARG A 145 61.76 -40.96 -17.11
CA ARG A 145 60.82 -41.96 -16.57
C ARG A 145 60.94 -42.24 -15.06
N GLY A 146 60.19 -41.50 -14.25
CA GLY A 146 59.75 -41.88 -12.90
C GLY A 146 58.23 -41.74 -12.88
N SER A 147 57.52 -42.86 -12.90
CA SER A 147 56.05 -42.91 -12.87
C SER A 147 55.56 -42.65 -11.43
N SER A 148 55.66 -41.42 -10.95
CA SER A 148 54.84 -40.95 -9.84
C SER A 148 53.47 -40.57 -10.41
N ARG A 149 52.45 -41.40 -10.14
CA ARG A 149 51.05 -41.02 -10.35
C ARG A 149 50.77 -39.82 -9.45
N SER A 150 50.86 -38.62 -10.00
CA SER A 150 50.34 -37.43 -9.34
C SER A 150 48.86 -37.68 -9.01
N PRO A 151 48.42 -37.42 -7.77
CA PRO A 151 47.01 -37.55 -7.41
C PRO A 151 46.21 -36.68 -8.37
N VAL A 152 45.25 -37.31 -9.06
CA VAL A 152 44.31 -36.62 -9.95
C VAL A 152 43.58 -35.61 -9.07
N THR A 153 44.00 -34.35 -9.17
CA THR A 153 43.36 -33.25 -8.48
C THR A 153 42.09 -32.99 -9.28
N THR A 154 40.97 -33.57 -8.83
CA THR A 154 39.66 -33.23 -9.37
C THR A 154 39.50 -31.72 -9.26
N PRO A 155 39.18 -31.01 -10.36
CA PRO A 155 39.06 -29.57 -10.34
C PRO A 155 37.99 -29.19 -9.31
N THR A 156 38.42 -28.59 -8.22
CA THR A 156 37.53 -28.12 -7.15
C THR A 156 36.56 -27.12 -7.75
N SER A 157 35.27 -27.38 -7.60
CA SER A 157 34.23 -26.46 -8.06
C SER A 157 34.50 -25.06 -7.47
N PRO A 158 34.43 -23.96 -8.25
CA PRO A 158 34.59 -22.61 -7.73
C PRO A 158 33.46 -22.21 -6.76
N TYR A 159 32.42 -23.03 -6.66
CA TYR A 159 31.30 -22.86 -5.75
C TYR A 159 31.46 -23.80 -4.56
N HIS A 160 32.45 -23.54 -3.71
CA HIS A 160 32.56 -24.25 -2.44
C HIS A 160 31.53 -23.66 -1.47
N TRP A 161 30.58 -24.48 -1.02
CA TRP A 161 29.67 -24.08 0.04
C TRP A 161 30.51 -23.82 1.29
N ALA A 162 30.48 -22.59 1.81
CA ALA A 162 31.19 -22.21 3.03
C ALA A 162 30.36 -22.65 4.25
N LEU A 163 30.23 -23.96 4.44
CA LEU A 163 29.73 -24.50 5.70
C LEU A 163 30.86 -24.53 6.74
N PRO A 164 30.56 -24.34 8.03
CA PRO A 164 31.53 -24.53 9.11
C PRO A 164 32.14 -25.93 9.04
N ALA A 165 33.42 -26.05 9.38
CA ALA A 165 34.15 -27.32 9.30
C ALA A 165 33.57 -28.42 10.22
N GLU A 166 32.77 -28.03 11.21
CA GLU A 166 32.11 -28.95 12.14
C GLU A 166 30.77 -29.52 11.61
N ALA A 167 30.26 -29.01 10.49
CA ALA A 167 29.02 -29.48 9.91
C ALA A 167 29.30 -30.71 9.02
N GLU A 168 29.00 -31.91 9.53
CA GLU A 168 29.02 -33.17 8.77
C GLU A 168 27.86 -33.21 7.75
N VAL A 169 27.89 -32.33 6.76
CA VAL A 169 26.90 -32.27 5.68
C VAL A 169 27.54 -32.89 4.44
N GLU A 170 26.87 -33.88 3.87
CA GLU A 170 27.25 -34.48 2.58
C GLU A 170 27.30 -33.38 1.51
N GLU A 171 28.31 -33.40 0.65
CA GLU A 171 28.47 -32.39 -0.41
C GLU A 171 27.22 -32.38 -1.29
N ASP A 172 26.50 -31.25 -1.33
CA ASP A 172 25.34 -31.07 -2.21
C ASP A 172 25.87 -30.86 -3.65
N PRO A 173 25.79 -31.87 -4.54
CA PRO A 173 26.44 -31.79 -5.83
C PRO A 173 25.73 -30.77 -6.71
N LEU A 174 26.51 -29.92 -7.38
CA LEU A 174 25.96 -28.99 -8.37
C LEU A 174 25.32 -29.79 -9.52
N HIS A 175 23.99 -29.84 -9.56
CA HIS A 175 23.27 -30.55 -10.62
C HIS A 175 23.10 -29.70 -11.88
N LEU A 176 22.80 -28.41 -11.71
CA LEU A 176 22.42 -27.53 -12.80
C LEU A 176 22.85 -26.09 -12.51
N ARG A 177 23.35 -25.39 -13.53
CA ARG A 177 23.67 -23.96 -13.49
C ARG A 177 23.00 -23.24 -14.66
N LEU A 178 22.41 -22.09 -14.36
CA LEU A 178 21.74 -21.21 -15.32
C LEU A 178 22.53 -19.90 -15.41
N ASP A 179 23.08 -19.59 -16.59
CA ASP A 179 23.72 -18.31 -16.86
C ASP A 179 22.83 -17.46 -17.79
N PHE A 180 22.31 -16.35 -17.28
CA PHE A 180 21.35 -15.50 -18.00
C PHE A 180 22.07 -14.44 -18.85
N HIS A 181 21.70 -14.38 -20.13
CA HIS A 181 22.22 -13.45 -21.14
C HIS A 181 21.05 -12.78 -21.88
N GLY A 182 20.52 -11.69 -21.31
CA GLY A 182 19.41 -10.94 -21.89
C GLY A 182 18.18 -11.82 -22.11
N GLU A 183 17.97 -12.27 -23.35
CA GLU A 183 16.84 -13.11 -23.78
C GLU A 183 17.16 -14.63 -23.78
N SER A 184 18.42 -15.00 -23.60
CA SER A 184 18.89 -16.39 -23.66
C SER A 184 19.49 -16.83 -22.32
N VAL A 185 19.44 -18.13 -22.06
CA VAL A 185 20.01 -18.74 -20.86
C VAL A 185 20.90 -19.90 -21.29
N VAL A 186 22.11 -19.95 -20.79
CA VAL A 186 22.99 -21.11 -20.95
C VAL A 186 22.76 -22.03 -19.75
N VAL A 187 22.28 -23.24 -20.03
CA VAL A 187 22.07 -24.29 -19.04
C VAL A 187 23.29 -25.20 -19.08
N HIS A 188 23.98 -25.31 -17.95
CA HIS A 188 24.98 -26.33 -17.71
C HIS A 188 24.38 -27.44 -16.84
N ASP A 189 24.25 -28.62 -17.42
CA ASP A 189 23.77 -29.83 -16.75
C ASP A 189 24.98 -30.71 -16.41
N TYR A 190 25.18 -30.95 -15.12
CA TYR A 190 26.32 -31.70 -14.58
C TYR A 190 25.96 -33.16 -14.27
N ALA A 191 24.74 -33.59 -14.60
CA ALA A 191 24.31 -34.96 -14.35
C ALA A 191 25.15 -35.97 -15.15
N GLY A 192 25.73 -36.96 -14.45
CA GLY A 192 26.47 -38.07 -15.06
C GLY A 192 27.95 -37.79 -15.34
N GLY A 193 28.57 -36.82 -14.68
CA GLY A 193 30.02 -36.60 -14.73
C GLY A 193 30.54 -35.95 -16.01
N VAL A 194 29.66 -35.62 -16.96
CA VAL A 194 29.98 -34.87 -18.18
C VAL A 194 29.11 -33.61 -18.20
N VAL A 195 29.75 -32.44 -18.34
CA VAL A 195 29.03 -31.16 -18.40
C VAL A 195 28.39 -31.01 -19.77
N LYS A 196 27.05 -31.03 -19.82
CA LYS A 196 26.27 -30.75 -21.03
C LYS A 196 25.84 -29.29 -21.01
N THR A 197 26.20 -28.55 -22.06
CA THR A 197 25.83 -27.15 -22.20
C THR A 197 24.75 -27.02 -23.28
N LYS A 198 23.66 -26.33 -22.96
CA LYS A 198 22.57 -26.04 -23.91
C LYS A 198 22.16 -24.58 -23.80
N LEU A 199 21.83 -23.97 -24.94
CA LEU A 199 21.19 -22.66 -24.98
C LEU A 199 19.68 -22.86 -24.94
N VAL A 200 19.00 -22.18 -24.04
CA VAL A 200 17.54 -22.20 -23.90
C VAL A 200 17.01 -20.77 -23.85
N SER A 201 15.72 -20.60 -24.16
CA SER A 201 15.05 -19.31 -24.00
C SER A 201 14.86 -18.98 -22.51
N ALA A 202 15.08 -17.71 -22.13
CA ALA A 202 14.77 -17.26 -20.77
C ALA A 202 13.29 -17.45 -20.42
N LEU A 203 12.41 -17.34 -21.41
CA LEU A 203 10.97 -17.55 -21.24
C LEU A 203 10.64 -19.02 -20.93
N ASP A 204 11.32 -19.97 -21.56
CA ASP A 204 11.10 -21.40 -21.32
C ASP A 204 11.56 -21.80 -19.91
N VAL A 205 12.68 -21.24 -19.44
CA VAL A 205 13.15 -21.42 -18.06
C VAL A 205 12.14 -20.85 -17.07
N ALA A 206 11.65 -19.63 -17.33
CA ALA A 206 10.63 -19.01 -16.49
C ALA A 206 9.34 -19.85 -16.46
N HIS A 207 8.87 -20.35 -17.60
CA HIS A 207 7.70 -21.24 -17.68
C HIS A 207 7.93 -22.58 -16.98
N ALA A 208 9.11 -23.20 -17.13
CA ALA A 208 9.43 -24.46 -16.47
C ALA A 208 9.44 -24.31 -14.95
N LEU A 209 10.07 -23.25 -14.43
CA LEU A 209 10.08 -22.94 -13.00
C LEU A 209 8.68 -22.57 -12.50
N ALA A 210 7.93 -21.77 -13.26
CA ALA A 210 6.57 -21.37 -12.90
C ALA A 210 5.59 -22.54 -12.90
N ARG A 211 5.78 -23.54 -13.75
CA ARG A 211 4.94 -24.74 -13.83
C ARG A 211 4.98 -25.59 -12.55
N GLU A 212 6.09 -25.57 -11.83
CA GLU A 212 6.23 -26.27 -10.54
C GLU A 212 5.83 -25.40 -9.34
N LEU A 213 5.63 -24.10 -9.56
CA LEU A 213 5.10 -23.17 -8.59
C LEU A 213 3.57 -23.21 -8.60
N ASP A 214 2.98 -24.26 -8.01
CA ASP A 214 1.56 -24.28 -7.65
C ASP A 214 1.29 -23.26 -6.54
N LEU A 215 1.15 -21.99 -6.91
CA LEU A 215 0.76 -20.90 -6.00
C LEU A 215 -0.74 -20.97 -5.74
N THR A 216 -1.18 -21.94 -4.94
CA THR A 216 -2.53 -21.94 -4.40
C THR A 216 -2.58 -20.97 -3.22
N THR A 217 -3.48 -19.99 -3.28
CA THR A 217 -3.74 -19.09 -2.14
C THR A 217 -4.51 -19.78 -1.01
N GLY A 218 -4.94 -21.02 -1.22
CA GLY A 218 -6.00 -21.64 -0.42
C GLY A 218 -7.29 -20.81 -0.49
N LEU A 219 -8.10 -20.92 0.57
CA LEU A 219 -9.28 -20.08 0.74
C LEU A 219 -8.86 -18.66 1.10
N LEU A 220 -9.19 -17.72 0.22
CA LEU A 220 -9.02 -16.30 0.52
C LEU A 220 -10.00 -15.91 1.65
N PRO A 221 -9.60 -15.00 2.56
CA PRO A 221 -10.52 -14.43 3.54
C PRO A 221 -11.77 -13.85 2.86
N PRO A 222 -12.95 -13.85 3.51
CA PRO A 222 -14.25 -13.57 2.89
C PRO A 222 -14.35 -12.18 2.22
N ASP A 223 -13.53 -11.25 2.69
CA ASP A 223 -13.49 -9.87 2.23
C ASP A 223 -12.42 -9.61 1.17
N VAL A 224 -11.59 -10.59 0.82
CA VAL A 224 -10.59 -10.42 -0.23
C VAL A 224 -11.27 -10.41 -1.59
N LEU A 225 -10.89 -9.45 -2.43
CA LEU A 225 -11.32 -9.37 -3.82
C LEU A 225 -10.35 -10.11 -4.74
N TRP A 226 -9.06 -9.88 -4.55
CA TRP A 226 -8.01 -10.58 -5.27
C TRP A 226 -6.71 -10.63 -4.46
N TRP A 227 -5.85 -11.57 -4.83
CA TRP A 227 -4.48 -11.69 -4.36
C TRP A 227 -3.57 -11.84 -5.58
N ALA A 228 -2.40 -11.23 -5.53
CA ALA A 228 -1.39 -11.33 -6.57
C ALA A 228 0.01 -11.40 -5.97
N LYS A 229 0.84 -12.32 -6.47
CA LYS A 229 2.27 -12.34 -6.18
C LYS A 229 3.03 -11.73 -7.35
N THR A 230 3.78 -10.67 -7.08
CA THR A 230 4.56 -9.94 -8.08
C THR A 230 6.04 -9.98 -7.73
N SER A 231 6.91 -9.50 -8.63
CA SER A 231 8.34 -9.30 -8.34
C SER A 231 8.58 -8.38 -7.14
N ALA A 232 7.70 -7.41 -6.90
CA ALA A 232 7.74 -6.51 -5.74
C ALA A 232 7.17 -7.14 -4.45
N GLY A 233 6.63 -8.36 -4.51
CA GLY A 233 6.04 -9.09 -3.40
C GLY A 233 4.53 -9.33 -3.54
N GLU A 234 3.92 -9.81 -2.46
CA GLU A 234 2.50 -10.17 -2.40
C GLU A 234 1.60 -8.95 -2.20
N ARG A 235 0.45 -8.96 -2.86
CA ARG A 235 -0.55 -7.90 -2.80
C ARG A 235 -1.91 -8.52 -2.59
N THR A 236 -2.70 -7.87 -1.74
CA THR A 236 -4.05 -8.33 -1.42
C THR A 236 -4.99 -7.15 -1.48
N ALA A 237 -6.09 -7.28 -2.20
CA ALA A 237 -7.16 -6.31 -2.15
C ALA A 237 -8.29 -6.75 -1.23
N VAL A 238 -8.68 -5.88 -0.31
CA VAL A 238 -9.71 -6.14 0.69
C VAL A 238 -10.89 -5.21 0.47
N TRP A 239 -12.07 -5.80 0.36
CA TRP A 239 -13.35 -5.12 0.34
C TRP A 239 -13.83 -4.82 1.75
N ARG A 240 -14.40 -3.62 1.91
CA ARG A 240 -15.23 -3.28 3.06
C ARG A 240 -16.55 -2.73 2.55
N GLU A 241 -17.63 -3.36 3.00
CA GLU A 241 -18.97 -2.89 2.70
C GLU A 241 -19.25 -1.49 3.28
N PRO A 242 -20.20 -0.74 2.69
CA PRO A 242 -20.64 0.54 3.23
C PRO A 242 -21.06 0.41 4.69
N ARG A 243 -20.52 1.26 5.57
CA ARG A 243 -20.89 1.32 6.99
C ARG A 243 -20.51 2.65 7.61
N VAL A 244 -21.03 2.91 8.81
CA VAL A 244 -20.69 4.10 9.60
C VAL A 244 -19.41 3.85 10.41
N TRP A 245 -18.41 4.71 10.21
CA TRP A 245 -17.15 4.67 10.93
C TRP A 245 -17.05 5.82 11.92
N THR A 246 -16.40 5.56 13.06
CA THR A 246 -15.99 6.64 13.97
C THR A 246 -14.58 7.08 13.59
N VAL A 247 -14.43 8.30 13.11
CA VAL A 247 -13.15 8.86 12.68
C VAL A 247 -12.64 9.90 13.66
N ARG A 248 -11.32 10.07 13.71
CA ARG A 248 -10.65 11.06 14.55
C ARG A 248 -10.00 12.12 13.66
N LEU A 249 -10.67 13.27 13.52
CA LEU A 249 -10.17 14.40 12.73
C LEU A 249 -9.37 15.35 13.61
N ARG A 250 -8.15 15.64 13.21
CA ARG A 250 -7.26 16.60 13.84
C ARG A 250 -7.05 17.78 12.90
N GLU A 251 -7.74 18.88 13.20
CA GLU A 251 -7.74 20.10 12.37
C GLU A 251 -6.45 20.91 12.52
N ARG A 252 -5.83 20.88 13.70
CA ARG A 252 -4.53 21.51 13.99
C ARG A 252 -3.63 20.57 14.75
N TYR A 253 -2.32 20.79 14.71
CA TYR A 253 -1.34 19.93 15.37
C TYR A 253 -1.64 19.79 16.88
N ASP A 254 -1.89 20.87 17.61
CA ASP A 254 -2.13 20.80 19.06
C ASP A 254 -3.62 20.69 19.46
N ALA A 255 -4.52 20.63 18.47
CA ALA A 255 -5.95 20.56 18.75
C ALA A 255 -6.37 19.15 19.19
N LYS A 256 -7.29 19.11 20.16
CA LYS A 256 -7.97 17.86 20.54
C LYS A 256 -8.67 17.27 19.32
N PRO A 257 -8.44 15.99 18.98
CA PRO A 257 -9.10 15.35 17.84
C PRO A 257 -10.63 15.36 17.99
N ARG A 258 -11.32 15.91 16.98
CA ARG A 258 -12.77 15.87 16.82
C ARG A 258 -13.18 14.45 16.39
N ARG A 259 -14.21 13.90 17.03
CA ARG A 259 -14.76 12.59 16.67
C ARG A 259 -16.01 12.80 15.83
N LEU A 260 -16.06 12.14 14.68
CA LEU A 260 -17.20 12.20 13.77
C LEU A 260 -17.68 10.77 13.48
N ARG A 261 -18.98 10.60 13.29
CA ARG A 261 -19.61 9.34 12.87
C ARG A 261 -20.01 9.47 11.41
N LEU A 262 -19.16 8.98 10.52
CA LEU A 262 -19.31 9.18 9.09
C LEU A 262 -19.76 7.89 8.40
N PRO A 263 -20.89 7.88 7.67
CA PRO A 263 -21.15 6.82 6.71
C PRO A 263 -20.08 6.87 5.62
N MET A 264 -19.47 5.74 5.31
CA MET A 264 -18.53 5.60 4.19
C MET A 264 -19.16 4.75 3.09
N PRO A 265 -18.82 4.99 1.81
CA PRO A 265 -19.19 4.09 0.74
C PRO A 265 -18.47 2.75 0.90
N GLY A 266 -18.69 1.83 -0.03
CA GLY A 266 -17.86 0.63 -0.09
C GLY A 266 -16.41 1.01 -0.40
N LEU A 267 -15.45 0.34 0.23
CA LEU A 267 -14.04 0.66 0.12
C LEU A 267 -13.24 -0.55 -0.36
N VAL A 268 -12.27 -0.30 -1.22
CA VAL A 268 -11.29 -1.27 -1.71
C VAL A 268 -9.92 -0.85 -1.22
N PHE A 269 -9.31 -1.65 -0.37
CA PHE A 269 -7.96 -1.46 0.13
C PHE A 269 -6.99 -2.35 -0.62
N VAL A 270 -6.00 -1.78 -1.31
CA VAL A 270 -4.91 -2.54 -1.93
C VAL A 270 -3.71 -2.52 -0.99
N CYS A 271 -3.48 -3.65 -0.32
CA CYS A 271 -2.42 -3.84 0.65
C CYS A 271 -1.14 -4.31 -0.06
N LEU A 272 -0.04 -3.59 0.20
CA LEU A 272 1.29 -3.86 -0.34
C LEU A 272 2.14 -4.66 0.68
N PRO A 273 3.24 -5.31 0.24
CA PRO A 273 4.08 -6.08 1.14
C PRO A 273 4.90 -5.18 2.08
N ALA A 274 5.45 -5.78 3.14
CA ALA A 274 6.40 -5.16 4.07
C ALA A 274 5.89 -3.90 4.80
N ASP A 275 4.68 -3.98 5.37
CA ASP A 275 4.05 -2.91 6.17
C ASP A 275 3.94 -1.56 5.43
N GLN A 276 3.95 -1.59 4.09
CA GLN A 276 3.78 -0.40 3.28
C GLN A 276 2.34 0.12 3.42
N ALA A 277 2.22 1.46 3.40
CA ALA A 277 0.91 2.09 3.45
C ALA A 277 0.04 1.64 2.26
N PRO A 278 -1.21 1.24 2.52
CA PRO A 278 -2.10 0.70 1.48
C PRO A 278 -2.54 1.81 0.53
N TYR A 279 -3.16 1.40 -0.58
CA TYR A 279 -4.01 2.27 -1.38
C TYR A 279 -5.46 2.04 -0.99
N VAL A 280 -6.29 3.07 -1.07
CA VAL A 280 -7.72 2.97 -0.77
C VAL A 280 -8.54 3.71 -1.82
N PHE A 281 -9.58 3.05 -2.29
CA PHE A 281 -10.52 3.56 -3.28
C PHE A 281 -11.95 3.37 -2.79
N ALA A 282 -12.86 4.22 -3.24
CA ALA A 282 -14.29 4.05 -3.03
C ALA A 282 -14.93 3.31 -4.21
N ALA A 283 -15.96 2.52 -3.92
CA ALA A 283 -16.79 1.88 -4.92
C ALA A 283 -18.27 1.98 -4.54
N ARG A 284 -19.13 2.03 -5.56
CA ARG A 284 -20.59 2.07 -5.39
C ARG A 284 -21.15 0.72 -4.92
N ALA A 285 -20.49 -0.37 -5.31
CA ALA A 285 -20.82 -1.75 -4.96
C ALA A 285 -19.53 -2.59 -4.89
N ARG A 286 -19.61 -3.81 -4.35
CA ARG A 286 -18.48 -4.76 -4.34
C ARG A 286 -18.07 -5.05 -5.80
N PRO A 287 -16.82 -4.79 -6.20
CA PRO A 287 -16.38 -5.07 -7.56
C PRO A 287 -16.53 -6.56 -7.92
N LYS A 288 -16.95 -6.81 -9.16
CA LYS A 288 -17.16 -8.13 -9.77
C LYS A 288 -16.36 -8.30 -11.06
N SER A 289 -15.93 -7.21 -11.69
CA SER A 289 -15.17 -7.20 -12.94
C SER A 289 -14.00 -6.22 -12.88
N GLU A 290 -12.98 -6.46 -13.71
CA GLU A 290 -11.85 -5.54 -13.88
C GLU A 290 -12.26 -4.19 -14.49
N ASP A 291 -13.39 -4.14 -15.19
CA ASP A 291 -13.94 -2.92 -15.78
C ASP A 291 -14.69 -2.03 -14.78
N ASP A 292 -14.93 -2.51 -13.57
CA ASP A 292 -15.68 -1.75 -12.56
C ASP A 292 -14.95 -0.45 -12.19
N GLN A 293 -15.72 0.64 -12.12
CA GLN A 293 -15.19 1.96 -11.80
C GLN A 293 -14.92 2.12 -10.30
N LEU A 294 -13.67 2.43 -9.95
CA LEU A 294 -13.27 2.91 -8.64
C LEU A 294 -13.19 4.44 -8.61
N HIS A 295 -13.43 4.99 -7.43
CA HIS A 295 -13.58 6.42 -7.17
C HIS A 295 -12.56 6.85 -6.12
N HIS A 296 -12.30 8.15 -6.05
CA HIS A 296 -11.50 8.72 -4.98
C HIS A 296 -12.10 8.38 -3.61
N CYS A 297 -11.26 7.91 -2.70
CA CYS A 297 -11.68 7.68 -1.31
C CYS A 297 -12.04 9.02 -0.65
N PRO A 298 -13.26 9.20 -0.12
CA PRO A 298 -13.75 10.46 0.45
C PRO A 298 -13.25 10.67 1.89
N ALA A 299 -11.95 10.49 2.11
CA ALA A 299 -11.30 10.65 3.40
C ALA A 299 -10.03 11.50 3.30
N TYR A 300 -9.71 12.23 4.35
CA TYR A 300 -8.40 12.87 4.49
C TYR A 300 -7.27 11.83 4.50
N ASN A 301 -6.01 12.29 4.41
CA ASN A 301 -4.82 11.44 4.38
C ASN A 301 -4.77 10.41 3.24
N VAL A 302 -5.59 10.58 2.20
CA VAL A 302 -5.48 9.80 0.96
C VAL A 302 -4.98 10.73 -0.13
N PHE A 303 -3.86 10.40 -0.77
CA PHE A 303 -3.32 11.20 -1.87
C PHE A 303 -4.20 11.07 -3.13
N PRO A 304 -4.06 11.96 -4.12
CA PRO A 304 -4.75 11.83 -5.41
C PRO A 304 -4.52 10.49 -6.13
N SER A 305 -3.40 9.81 -5.84
CA SER A 305 -3.11 8.46 -6.34
C SER A 305 -3.89 7.33 -5.65
N GLY A 306 -4.64 7.63 -4.59
CA GLY A 306 -5.26 6.63 -3.71
C GLY A 306 -4.33 6.10 -2.62
N ARG A 307 -3.03 6.44 -2.64
CA ARG A 307 -2.09 6.01 -1.59
C ARG A 307 -2.46 6.66 -0.25
N VAL A 308 -2.49 5.86 0.80
CA VAL A 308 -2.70 6.37 2.16
C VAL A 308 -1.41 7.01 2.69
N CYS A 309 -1.54 8.20 3.27
CA CYS A 309 -0.51 8.83 4.08
C CYS A 309 -0.56 8.23 5.49
N PRO A 310 0.42 7.41 5.90
CA PRO A 310 0.39 6.74 7.20
C PRO A 310 0.59 7.71 8.37
N GLY A 311 1.24 8.86 8.13
CA GLY A 311 1.66 9.75 9.20
C GLY A 311 2.56 9.00 10.20
N SER A 312 2.15 8.95 11.47
CA SER A 312 2.83 8.15 12.51
C SER A 312 2.25 6.74 12.67
N HIS A 313 1.11 6.44 12.05
CA HIS A 313 0.42 5.16 12.19
C HIS A 313 1.17 4.06 11.42
N ALA A 314 1.29 2.88 12.03
CA ALA A 314 1.87 1.70 11.40
C ALA A 314 0.73 0.77 11.00
N PHE A 315 0.66 0.43 9.71
CA PHE A 315 -0.33 -0.54 9.24
C PHE A 315 0.15 -1.97 9.52
N PRO A 316 -0.76 -2.89 9.86
CA PRO A 316 -0.40 -4.28 10.09
C PRO A 316 -0.09 -4.99 8.77
N ALA A 317 0.78 -6.00 8.83
CA ALA A 317 1.05 -6.91 7.71
C ALA A 317 -0.20 -7.72 7.28
N ASP A 318 -1.13 -7.98 8.22
CA ASP A 318 -2.39 -8.67 7.93
C ASP A 318 -3.36 -7.73 7.18
N PRO A 319 -3.63 -7.99 5.88
CA PRO A 319 -4.49 -7.12 5.07
C PRO A 319 -5.92 -7.06 5.61
N GLY A 320 -6.39 -8.12 6.29
CA GLY A 320 -7.73 -8.17 6.88
C GLY A 320 -7.93 -7.19 8.03
N ARG A 321 -6.86 -6.63 8.62
CA ARG A 321 -6.92 -5.65 9.71
C ARG A 321 -6.67 -4.21 9.26
N VAL A 322 -6.21 -4.02 8.03
CA VAL A 322 -5.85 -2.71 7.49
C VAL A 322 -7.02 -1.72 7.50
N PRO A 323 -8.26 -2.09 7.12
CA PRO A 323 -9.35 -1.13 7.11
C PRO A 323 -9.72 -0.57 8.49
N GLU A 324 -9.70 -1.42 9.51
CA GLU A 324 -9.98 -1.01 10.90
C GLU A 324 -8.87 -0.09 11.43
N GLU A 325 -7.62 -0.40 11.13
CA GLU A 325 -6.46 0.43 11.49
C GLU A 325 -6.45 1.77 10.75
N PHE A 326 -6.86 1.79 9.47
CA PHE A 326 -7.06 3.02 8.70
C PHE A 326 -8.01 3.99 9.41
N PHE A 327 -9.18 3.52 9.84
CA PHE A 327 -10.15 4.37 10.55
C PHE A 327 -9.78 4.66 12.00
N LYS A 328 -8.92 3.84 12.63
CA LYS A 328 -8.30 4.18 13.91
C LYS A 328 -7.23 5.27 13.75
N SER A 329 -6.62 5.46 12.58
CA SER A 329 -5.62 6.51 12.42
C SER A 329 -6.18 7.93 12.64
N TYR A 330 -5.31 8.92 12.85
CA TYR A 330 -5.71 10.32 12.93
C TYR A 330 -5.74 10.93 11.54
N PHE A 331 -6.92 11.39 11.13
CA PHE A 331 -7.11 12.15 9.90
C PHE A 331 -6.67 13.60 10.10
N SER A 332 -5.93 14.17 9.16
CA SER A 332 -5.53 15.58 9.21
C SER A 332 -6.14 16.35 8.04
N ALA A 333 -6.78 17.47 8.34
CA ALA A 333 -7.32 18.38 7.33
C ALA A 333 -6.23 19.25 6.66
N THR A 334 -4.96 18.82 6.69
CA THR A 334 -3.84 19.60 6.18
C THR A 334 -3.45 19.21 4.76
N GLY A 335 -3.03 20.22 4.00
CA GLY A 335 -2.49 20.05 2.65
C GLY A 335 -3.54 19.71 1.58
N ASP A 336 -3.07 19.19 0.46
CA ASP A 336 -3.89 18.93 -0.73
C ASP A 336 -4.76 17.68 -0.64
N THR A 337 -4.72 16.95 0.49
CA THR A 337 -5.51 15.72 0.66
C THR A 337 -7.01 15.97 0.84
N ALA A 338 -7.45 17.23 0.93
CA ALA A 338 -8.86 17.59 1.08
C ALA A 338 -9.62 17.67 -0.27
N ARG A 339 -8.91 17.91 -1.38
CA ARG A 339 -9.49 18.32 -2.66
C ARG A 339 -9.84 17.15 -3.57
N GLY A 340 -10.79 17.36 -4.48
CA GLY A 340 -11.10 16.46 -5.61
C GLY A 340 -11.81 15.16 -5.23
N LYS A 341 -12.35 15.06 -4.02
CA LYS A 341 -12.94 13.83 -3.47
C LYS A 341 -14.47 13.81 -3.41
N SER A 342 -15.08 14.96 -3.65
CA SER A 342 -16.52 15.18 -3.64
C SER A 342 -16.87 16.05 -4.83
N ARG A 343 -17.98 15.73 -5.52
CA ARG A 343 -18.51 16.56 -6.60
C ARG A 343 -19.15 17.84 -6.05
N ARG A 344 -19.85 17.75 -4.92
CA ARG A 344 -20.48 18.88 -4.22
C ARG A 344 -19.45 19.79 -3.57
N TYR A 345 -18.39 19.21 -3.01
CA TYR A 345 -17.34 19.92 -2.28
C TYR A 345 -15.95 19.67 -2.87
N PRO A 346 -15.67 20.15 -4.10
CA PRO A 346 -14.43 19.82 -4.81
C PRO A 346 -13.18 20.40 -4.13
N GLN A 347 -13.32 21.47 -3.35
CA GLN A 347 -12.18 22.15 -2.71
C GLN A 347 -11.86 21.62 -1.32
N ASP A 348 -12.82 21.00 -0.62
CA ASP A 348 -12.62 20.52 0.74
C ASP A 348 -13.66 19.46 1.14
N ILE A 349 -13.21 18.22 1.25
CA ILE A 349 -14.01 17.09 1.74
C ILE A 349 -14.53 17.28 3.18
N GLY A 350 -13.93 18.19 3.95
CA GLY A 350 -14.37 18.52 5.30
C GLY A 350 -15.78 19.08 5.38
N GLN A 351 -16.20 19.83 4.36
CA GLN A 351 -17.57 20.33 4.27
C GLN A 351 -18.56 19.16 4.14
N LEU A 352 -18.24 18.17 3.30
CA LEU A 352 -19.01 16.94 3.23
C LEU A 352 -19.02 16.18 4.56
N TRP A 353 -17.87 16.06 5.23
CA TRP A 353 -17.79 15.37 6.51
C TRP A 353 -18.66 16.03 7.59
N ASN A 354 -18.76 17.36 7.60
CA ASN A 354 -19.64 18.08 8.53
C ASN A 354 -21.12 17.80 8.25
N GLU A 355 -21.53 17.65 6.99
CA GLU A 355 -22.90 17.26 6.64
C GLU A 355 -23.22 15.81 7.00
N LEU A 356 -22.24 14.92 6.82
CA LEU A 356 -22.43 13.48 6.99
C LEU A 356 -22.27 13.01 8.44
N ASP A 357 -21.87 13.86 9.37
CA ASP A 357 -21.75 13.50 10.78
C ASP A 357 -23.11 13.11 11.37
N GLY A 358 -23.26 11.82 11.72
CA GLY A 358 -24.51 11.25 12.20
C GLY A 358 -25.49 10.82 11.10
N ALA A 359 -25.15 11.00 9.81
CA ALA A 359 -25.96 10.51 8.71
C ALA A 359 -25.92 8.97 8.60
N ALA A 360 -26.97 8.39 8.02
CA ALA A 360 -27.10 6.94 7.90
C ALA A 360 -26.35 6.34 6.71
N ALA A 361 -26.23 7.08 5.61
CA ALA A 361 -25.69 6.59 4.35
C ALA A 361 -24.85 7.66 3.63
N TYR A 362 -23.89 7.20 2.83
CA TYR A 362 -23.04 8.07 2.02
C TYR A 362 -23.72 8.37 0.66
N PRO A 363 -23.72 9.62 0.18
CA PRO A 363 -24.32 10.00 -1.09
C PRO A 363 -23.46 9.51 -2.27
N LEU A 364 -23.78 8.33 -2.82
CA LEU A 364 -22.97 7.68 -3.86
C LEU A 364 -22.78 8.52 -5.13
N ASP A 365 -23.71 9.42 -5.44
CA ASP A 365 -23.62 10.30 -6.61
C ASP A 365 -22.58 11.42 -6.46
N ASP A 366 -22.09 11.63 -5.24
CA ASP A 366 -21.04 12.59 -4.93
C ASP A 366 -19.62 12.06 -5.20
N LEU A 367 -19.49 10.75 -5.44
CA LEU A 367 -18.20 10.12 -5.71
C LEU A 367 -17.58 10.62 -7.02
N VAL A 368 -16.28 10.90 -6.97
CA VAL A 368 -15.48 11.34 -8.13
C VAL A 368 -14.73 10.13 -8.72
N PRO A 369 -14.96 9.76 -10.00
CA PRO A 369 -14.25 8.67 -10.66
C PRO A 369 -12.73 8.86 -10.61
N GLN A 370 -11.99 7.76 -10.44
CA GLN A 370 -10.53 7.78 -10.37
C GLN A 370 -9.89 6.82 -11.36
N LEU A 371 -10.18 5.53 -11.27
CA LEU A 371 -9.55 4.48 -12.09
C LEU A 371 -10.43 3.22 -12.17
N ARG A 372 -10.10 2.26 -13.04
CA ARG A 372 -10.77 0.95 -13.10
C ARG A 372 -10.07 -0.08 -12.21
N VAL A 373 -10.76 -1.17 -11.86
CA VAL A 373 -10.16 -2.28 -11.12
C VAL A 373 -8.94 -2.86 -11.84
N ALA A 374 -8.96 -2.95 -13.18
CA ALA A 374 -7.83 -3.33 -14.02
C ALA A 374 -6.55 -2.52 -13.72
N ASP A 375 -6.69 -1.22 -13.46
CA ASP A 375 -5.56 -0.35 -13.13
C ASP A 375 -5.12 -0.53 -11.68
N ALA A 376 -6.07 -0.77 -10.77
CA ALA A 376 -5.77 -1.06 -9.36
C ALA A 376 -4.96 -2.36 -9.20
N LEU A 377 -5.22 -3.37 -10.03
CA LEU A 377 -4.47 -4.63 -10.08
C LEU A 377 -2.98 -4.41 -10.38
N ARG A 378 -2.64 -3.34 -11.11
CA ARG A 378 -1.27 -3.01 -11.53
C ARG A 378 -0.54 -2.10 -10.53
N ILE A 379 -1.19 -1.63 -9.47
CA ILE A 379 -0.56 -0.70 -8.52
C ILE A 379 0.63 -1.36 -7.84
N GLY A 380 1.80 -0.72 -7.97
CA GLY A 380 3.08 -1.17 -7.44
C GLY A 380 3.81 -2.18 -8.32
N ALA A 381 3.28 -2.53 -9.50
CA ALA A 381 3.89 -3.46 -10.47
C ALA A 381 5.20 -2.90 -11.03
#